data_AF-A0A960RZT4-F1
#
_entry.id   AF-A0A960RZT4-F1
#
_cell.length_a   1.000
_cell.length_b   1.000
_cell.length_c   1.000
_cell.angle_alpha   90.00
_cell.angle_beta   90.00
_cell.angle_gamma   90.00
#
_symmetry.space_group_name_H-M   'P 1'
#
loop_
_entity.id
_entity.type
_entity.pdbx_description
1 polymer ?
#
loop_
_entity_poly.entity_id
_entity_poly.type
_entity_poly.pdbx_seq_one_letter_code
_entity_poly.pdbx_strand_id
1 'polypeptide(L)'
;MHKILTLFLLLGACLVADLPEDLMLVECIDKEINDRLPVYYNHLLYGGYFQMPSARMGEAGEIGLGYASAPPYRLWNLRCQLTDYLEISGNYRIYSGVEDPILSQYGFGDLSDKGANIKLAIVRPEDSGYRMPGLAIGFDDVIGTRGFKAGYFVMTQVFMECDLEVSLGWGWERYRGLFGGAHWLPFRKGPLRLFEKLAIGVEYDAIPYKDHAVERHPKGRSTKTPFNVGLKWRIGDYFDLSVSSLRGKEVSATVSAWYNFGTTEGFITKFEDPLPYTSPRNLTPLGPCRPEEKLAGELVNPFNRQGFDLLEIALNESYGCKTLYLRVFNNSYRTQDVFRERISFLLANLIPDDIDQVIVILNSEGFPVQQYRFFMPFVREFGQCDKGLYELSVLSPIEEAKCLFPENTVILQRDRMPLTNFYVEPKSQTYFG
;
A
#
# COMPACT_ATOMS: atom_id res chain seq x y z
N MET A 1 4.25 -21.42 20.26
CA MET A 1 4.41 -22.89 20.22
C MET A 1 3.11 -23.66 20.48
N HIS A 2 2.32 -23.36 21.52
CA HIS A 2 1.05 -24.08 21.76
C HIS A 2 -0.02 -23.91 20.66
N LYS A 3 -0.09 -22.73 20.00
CA LYS A 3 -1.02 -22.50 18.88
C LYS A 3 -0.68 -23.30 17.60
N ILE A 4 0.60 -23.59 17.35
CA ILE A 4 1.06 -24.36 16.19
C ILE A 4 0.82 -25.86 16.39
N LEU A 5 0.96 -26.35 17.64
CA LEU A 5 0.70 -27.75 17.97
C LEU A 5 -0.79 -28.11 17.87
N THR A 6 -1.68 -27.14 18.10
CA THR A 6 -3.13 -27.32 17.95
C THR A 6 -3.53 -27.40 16.47
N LEU A 7 -2.80 -26.69 15.59
CA LEU A 7 -2.99 -26.72 14.14
C LEU A 7 -2.66 -28.11 13.54
N PHE A 8 -1.59 -28.76 14.01
CA PHE A 8 -1.19 -30.10 13.55
C PHE A 8 -2.13 -31.22 14.03
N LEU A 9 -2.76 -31.06 15.20
CA LEU A 9 -3.71 -32.02 15.74
C LEU A 9 -5.10 -31.93 15.10
N LEU A 10 -5.48 -30.77 14.55
CA LEU A 10 -6.73 -30.59 13.79
C LEU A 10 -6.59 -31.08 12.33
N LEU A 11 -5.42 -30.91 11.71
CA LEU A 11 -5.16 -31.38 10.34
C LEU A 11 -5.06 -32.91 10.21
N GLY A 12 -4.76 -33.62 11.30
CA GLY A 12 -4.63 -35.09 11.30
C GLY A 12 -5.94 -35.87 11.37
N ALA A 13 -7.10 -35.20 11.56
CA ALA A 13 -8.39 -35.86 11.80
C ALA A 13 -9.44 -35.67 10.69
N CYS A 14 -9.17 -34.87 9.65
CA CYS A 14 -10.11 -34.59 8.57
C CYS A 14 -9.77 -35.39 7.30
N LEU A 15 -9.90 -36.72 7.37
CA LEU A 15 -10.21 -37.50 6.17
C LEU A 15 -11.74 -37.48 6.06
N VAL A 16 -12.24 -36.70 5.07
CA VAL A 16 -13.63 -36.28 4.83
C VAL A 16 -14.00 -34.96 5.53
N ALA A 17 -13.52 -33.84 4.98
CA ALA A 17 -14.03 -32.50 5.28
C ALA A 17 -14.75 -31.92 4.07
N ASP A 18 -15.88 -31.26 4.32
CA ASP A 18 -16.74 -30.63 3.31
C ASP A 18 -16.08 -29.31 2.90
N LEU A 19 -15.60 -29.21 1.65
CA LEU A 19 -14.89 -28.04 1.11
C LEU A 19 -15.52 -26.68 1.46
N PRO A 20 -16.87 -26.51 1.48
CA PRO A 20 -17.49 -25.26 1.90
C PRO A 20 -17.27 -24.89 3.37
N GLU A 21 -17.26 -25.87 4.28
CA GLU A 21 -17.01 -25.64 5.71
C GLU A 21 -15.55 -25.24 5.96
N ASP A 22 -14.62 -25.90 5.27
CA ASP A 22 -13.20 -25.57 5.33
C ASP A 22 -12.92 -24.16 4.78
N LEU A 23 -13.56 -23.79 3.67
CA LEU A 23 -13.44 -22.43 3.11
C LEU A 23 -14.01 -21.37 4.06
N MET A 24 -15.16 -21.63 4.68
CA MET A 24 -15.75 -20.73 5.68
C MET A 24 -14.85 -20.60 6.92
N LEU A 25 -14.21 -21.68 7.36
CA LEU A 25 -13.27 -21.66 8.47
C LEU A 25 -12.02 -20.84 8.12
N VAL A 26 -11.46 -21.03 6.93
CA VAL A 26 -10.31 -20.25 6.44
C VAL A 26 -10.66 -18.77 6.36
N GLU A 27 -11.82 -18.42 5.80
CA GLU A 27 -12.29 -17.02 5.74
C GLU A 27 -12.47 -16.42 7.14
N CYS A 28 -13.00 -17.20 8.09
CA CYS A 28 -13.18 -16.74 9.47
C CYS A 28 -11.82 -16.49 10.16
N ILE A 29 -10.87 -17.40 10.00
CA ILE A 29 -9.51 -17.27 10.54
C ILE A 29 -8.80 -16.08 9.90
N ASP A 30 -8.89 -15.91 8.58
CA ASP A 30 -8.26 -14.79 7.87
C ASP A 30 -8.83 -13.45 8.34
N LYS A 31 -10.16 -13.39 8.51
CA LYS A 31 -10.83 -12.21 9.08
C LYS A 31 -10.36 -11.90 10.51
N GLU A 32 -10.15 -12.91 11.35
CA GLU A 32 -9.64 -12.72 12.72
C GLU A 32 -8.18 -12.24 12.72
N ILE A 33 -7.33 -12.81 11.87
CA ILE A 33 -5.92 -12.44 11.75
C ILE A 33 -5.76 -11.02 11.24
N ASN A 34 -6.58 -10.63 10.26
CA ASN A 34 -6.56 -9.33 9.59
C ASN A 34 -7.46 -8.28 10.25
N ASP A 35 -8.09 -8.60 11.39
CA ASP A 35 -8.95 -7.64 12.08
C ASP A 35 -8.12 -6.48 12.65
N ARG A 36 -8.39 -5.26 12.15
CA ARG A 36 -7.67 -4.03 12.51
C ARG A 36 -8.66 -2.88 12.68
N LEU A 37 -8.42 -2.00 13.65
CA LEU A 37 -9.17 -0.74 13.72
C LEU A 37 -8.75 0.18 12.57
N PRO A 38 -9.67 0.92 11.92
CA PRO A 38 -9.30 1.89 10.89
C PRO A 38 -8.45 3.00 11.49
N VAL A 39 -7.51 3.53 10.69
CA VAL A 39 -6.69 4.70 11.06
C VAL A 39 -7.41 5.94 10.58
N TYR A 40 -7.72 6.88 11.48
CA TYR A 40 -8.37 8.14 11.10
C TYR A 40 -7.36 9.28 10.94
N TYR A 41 -7.69 10.24 10.06
CA TYR A 41 -6.84 11.38 9.74
C TYR A 41 -7.40 12.69 10.31
N ASN A 42 -6.52 13.59 10.73
CA ASN A 42 -6.89 14.93 11.21
C ASN A 42 -7.14 15.93 10.06
N HIS A 43 -7.46 17.18 10.38
CA HIS A 43 -7.69 18.24 9.39
C HIS A 43 -6.45 18.63 8.56
N LEU A 44 -5.25 18.18 8.95
CA LEU A 44 -4.00 18.29 8.18
C LEU A 44 -3.71 17.05 7.34
N LEU A 45 -4.62 16.08 7.35
CA LEU A 45 -4.57 14.81 6.62
C LEU A 45 -3.33 13.99 6.99
N TYR A 46 -3.10 13.78 8.28
CA TYR A 46 -2.20 12.75 8.77
C TYR A 46 -2.83 12.07 10.00
N GLY A 47 -2.35 10.89 10.38
CA GLY A 47 -3.00 10.07 11.42
C GLY A 47 -3.21 10.82 12.74
N GLY A 48 -4.46 10.90 13.19
CA GLY A 48 -4.86 11.66 14.38
C GLY A 48 -6.37 11.83 14.55
N TYR A 49 -6.73 12.72 15.47
CA TYR A 49 -8.11 13.04 15.86
C TYR A 49 -8.62 14.22 15.01
N PHE A 50 -9.17 15.27 15.58
CA PHE A 50 -9.67 16.40 14.79
C PHE A 50 -8.54 17.36 14.44
N GLN A 51 -7.78 17.77 15.45
CA GLN A 51 -6.59 18.61 15.32
C GLN A 51 -5.34 17.90 15.79
N MET A 52 -5.42 17.17 16.90
CA MET A 52 -4.26 16.58 17.54
C MET A 52 -3.82 15.28 16.83
N PRO A 53 -2.50 15.04 16.75
CA PRO A 53 -1.95 13.82 16.16
C PRO A 53 -2.23 12.58 17.01
N SER A 54 -2.20 11.41 16.37
CA SER A 54 -2.01 10.11 17.02
C SER A 54 -0.74 9.45 16.49
N ALA A 55 -0.28 8.39 17.16
CA ALA A 55 0.89 7.63 16.74
C ALA A 55 0.60 6.69 15.56
N ARG A 56 -0.68 6.48 15.23
CA ARG A 56 -1.08 5.60 14.14
C ARG A 56 -0.84 6.26 12.79
N MET A 57 -0.59 5.42 11.80
CA MET A 57 -0.27 5.80 10.42
C MET A 57 -0.96 4.85 9.46
N GLY A 58 -1.18 5.28 8.22
CA GLY A 58 -1.69 4.42 7.16
C GLY A 58 -0.65 3.38 6.72
N GLU A 59 -0.99 2.64 5.66
CA GLU A 59 -0.09 1.63 5.07
C GLU A 59 0.90 2.26 4.09
N ALA A 60 2.08 1.65 3.95
CA ALA A 60 3.08 2.10 2.97
C ALA A 60 2.49 2.18 1.55
N GLY A 61 2.72 3.29 0.86
CA GLY A 61 2.19 3.56 -0.48
C GLY A 61 0.82 4.23 -0.50
N GLU A 62 0.22 4.52 0.66
CA GLU A 62 -1.07 5.22 0.74
C GLU A 62 -0.92 6.72 0.45
N ILE A 63 -1.63 7.21 -0.57
CA ILE A 63 -1.72 8.62 -0.92
C ILE A 63 -3.11 9.14 -0.59
N GLY A 64 -3.21 10.34 -0.02
CA GLY A 64 -4.48 10.98 0.32
C GLY A 64 -4.58 12.39 -0.24
N LEU A 65 -5.80 12.80 -0.59
CA LEU A 65 -6.20 14.17 -0.88
C LEU A 65 -7.37 14.53 0.04
N GLY A 66 -7.38 15.74 0.59
CA GLY A 66 -8.44 16.16 1.48
C GLY A 66 -8.71 17.64 1.47
N TYR A 67 -9.93 18.00 1.83
CA TYR A 67 -10.34 19.36 2.12
C TYR A 67 -10.88 19.43 3.55
N ALA A 68 -10.41 20.40 4.32
CA ALA A 68 -10.91 20.67 5.66
C ALA A 68 -11.36 22.11 5.79
N SER A 69 -12.58 22.31 6.28
CA SER A 69 -13.06 23.56 6.83
C SER A 69 -12.87 23.52 8.34
N ALA A 70 -11.90 24.26 8.85
CA ALA A 70 -11.60 24.38 10.28
C ALA A 70 -11.52 25.88 10.61
N PRO A 71 -12.66 26.57 10.79
CA PRO A 71 -12.72 28.03 10.89
C PRO A 71 -11.66 28.59 11.85
N PRO A 72 -10.95 29.66 11.51
CA PRO A 72 -11.07 30.49 10.31
C PRO A 72 -10.27 29.96 9.09
N TYR A 73 -9.82 28.71 9.13
CA TYR A 73 -8.97 28.13 8.11
C TYR A 73 -9.73 27.23 7.16
N ARG A 74 -9.35 27.29 5.88
CA ARG A 74 -9.71 26.30 4.87
C ARG A 74 -8.42 25.65 4.38
N LEU A 75 -8.36 24.33 4.40
CA LEU A 75 -7.14 23.57 4.10
C LEU A 75 -7.39 22.64 2.94
N TRP A 76 -6.50 22.68 1.96
CA TRP A 76 -6.32 21.63 0.97
C TRP A 76 -5.11 20.80 1.36
N ASN A 77 -5.27 19.50 1.43
CA ASN A 77 -4.28 18.61 2.00
C ASN A 77 -3.92 17.52 1.01
N LEU A 78 -2.63 17.20 0.94
CA LEU A 78 -2.08 16.04 0.27
C LEU A 78 -1.30 15.23 1.30
N ARG A 79 -1.41 13.92 1.25
CA ARG A 79 -0.74 12.99 2.17
C ARG A 79 -0.05 11.91 1.37
N CYS A 80 1.13 11.50 1.82
CA CYS A 80 1.84 10.35 1.31
C CYS A 80 2.45 9.57 2.48
N GLN A 81 2.06 8.31 2.61
CA GLN A 81 2.69 7.35 3.51
C GLN A 81 3.85 6.69 2.75
N LEU A 82 5.06 7.24 2.88
CA LEU A 82 6.23 6.80 2.10
C LEU A 82 6.68 5.40 2.50
N THR A 83 6.70 5.14 3.80
CA THR A 83 7.01 3.83 4.37
C THR A 83 6.05 3.57 5.53
N ASP A 84 6.08 2.37 6.06
CA ASP A 84 5.36 2.01 7.29
C ASP A 84 5.65 2.95 8.48
N TYR A 85 6.78 3.65 8.48
CA TYR A 85 7.24 4.46 9.62
C TYR A 85 7.39 5.96 9.31
N LEU A 86 7.09 6.39 8.08
CA LEU A 86 7.24 7.78 7.64
C LEU A 86 6.00 8.25 6.89
N GLU A 87 5.26 9.17 7.53
CA GLU A 87 4.11 9.87 6.97
C GLU A 87 4.48 11.33 6.67
N ILE A 88 4.16 11.80 5.47
CA ILE A 88 4.33 13.21 5.07
C ILE A 88 3.00 13.75 4.59
N SER A 89 2.68 14.99 4.97
CA SER A 89 1.50 15.70 4.45
C SER A 89 1.85 17.12 4.03
N GLY A 90 1.40 17.56 2.85
CA GLY A 90 1.43 18.95 2.42
C GLY A 90 0.07 19.60 2.63
N ASN A 91 0.05 20.85 3.08
CA ASN A 91 -1.18 21.62 3.29
C ASN A 91 -1.09 22.97 2.59
N TYR A 92 -2.15 23.36 1.88
CA TYR A 92 -2.36 24.71 1.41
C TYR A 92 -3.48 25.34 2.25
N ARG A 93 -3.13 26.33 3.06
CA ARG A 93 -3.99 26.92 4.08
C ARG A 93 -4.45 28.30 3.65
N ILE A 94 -5.76 28.55 3.74
CA ILE A 94 -6.39 29.82 3.40
C ILE A 94 -6.92 30.45 4.70
N TYR A 95 -6.51 31.69 4.96
CA TYR A 95 -6.81 32.47 6.17
C TYR A 95 -8.05 33.35 5.90
N SER A 96 -9.23 32.87 6.26
CA SER A 96 -10.48 33.45 5.76
C SER A 96 -10.77 34.86 6.29
N GLY A 97 -10.83 35.85 5.39
CA GLY A 97 -11.02 37.26 5.73
C GLY A 97 -9.74 37.97 6.19
N VAL A 98 -8.57 37.43 5.87
CA VAL A 98 -7.28 38.14 5.95
C VAL A 98 -6.84 38.47 4.53
N GLU A 99 -6.56 39.74 4.26
CA GLU A 99 -6.13 40.18 2.94
C GLU A 99 -4.73 39.64 2.60
N ASP A 100 -4.60 39.10 1.39
CA ASP A 100 -3.35 38.73 0.76
C ASP A 100 -2.61 39.99 0.26
N PRO A 101 -1.33 40.19 0.61
CA PRO A 101 -0.61 41.41 0.27
C PRO A 101 -0.38 41.60 -1.24
N ILE A 102 -0.50 40.54 -2.05
CA ILE A 102 -0.23 40.58 -3.49
C ILE A 102 -1.52 40.49 -4.29
N LEU A 103 -2.45 39.62 -3.90
CA LEU A 103 -3.65 39.30 -4.68
C LEU A 103 -4.85 40.16 -4.30
N SER A 104 -5.01 40.53 -3.01
CA SER A 104 -6.22 41.24 -2.57
C SER A 104 -6.34 42.64 -3.17
N GLN A 105 -5.22 43.30 -3.51
CA GLN A 105 -5.22 44.57 -4.25
C GLN A 105 -5.87 44.47 -5.65
N TYR A 106 -5.93 43.26 -6.24
CA TYR A 106 -6.62 43.00 -7.51
C TYR A 106 -8.08 42.54 -7.31
N GLY A 107 -8.59 42.55 -6.07
CA GLY A 107 -9.94 42.11 -5.72
C GLY A 107 -10.09 40.59 -5.57
N PHE A 108 -8.99 39.84 -5.45
CA PHE A 108 -9.01 38.39 -5.37
C PHE A 108 -8.21 37.84 -4.18
N GLY A 109 -8.73 36.77 -3.56
CA GLY A 109 -7.98 35.89 -2.67
C GLY A 109 -7.86 36.36 -1.23
N ASP A 110 -8.09 35.44 -0.31
CA ASP A 110 -7.64 35.53 1.09
C ASP A 110 -6.14 35.16 1.16
N LEU A 111 -5.44 35.64 2.18
CA LEU A 111 -4.06 35.24 2.48
C LEU A 111 -3.95 33.72 2.50
N SER A 112 -2.91 33.20 1.85
CA SER A 112 -2.67 31.77 1.76
C SER A 112 -1.23 31.40 2.09
N ASP A 113 -1.03 30.19 2.60
CA ASP A 113 0.30 29.67 2.92
C ASP A 113 0.41 28.18 2.61
N LYS A 114 1.63 27.74 2.28
CA LYS A 114 1.98 26.34 2.03
C LYS A 114 2.71 25.80 3.26
N GLY A 115 2.33 24.63 3.72
CA GLY A 115 2.97 23.92 4.82
C GLY A 115 3.25 22.46 4.46
N ALA A 116 4.21 21.86 5.15
CA ALA A 116 4.44 20.43 5.10
C ALA A 116 4.69 19.91 6.52
N ASN A 117 4.19 18.72 6.80
CA ASN A 117 4.34 18.04 8.07
C ASN A 117 5.01 16.68 7.83
N ILE A 118 5.80 16.25 8.82
CA ILE A 118 6.49 14.98 8.81
C ILE A 118 6.18 14.29 10.14
N LYS A 119 5.76 13.03 10.10
CA LYS A 119 5.58 12.18 11.27
C LYS A 119 6.37 10.89 11.09
N LEU A 120 7.14 10.56 12.10
CA LEU A 120 7.98 9.37 12.19
C LEU A 120 7.44 8.45 13.28
N ALA A 121 7.07 7.23 12.92
CA ALA A 121 6.74 6.21 13.90
C ALA A 121 8.04 5.57 14.39
N ILE A 122 8.18 5.45 15.71
CA ILE A 122 9.25 4.69 16.35
C ILE A 122 8.82 3.23 16.46
N VAL A 123 7.58 3.01 16.90
CA VAL A 123 6.92 1.70 16.99
C VAL A 123 5.45 1.92 16.65
N ARG A 124 4.86 1.06 15.84
CA ARG A 124 3.41 1.09 15.60
C ARG A 124 2.69 0.13 16.53
N PRO A 125 1.48 0.47 16.99
CA PRO A 125 0.71 -0.46 17.80
C PRO A 125 0.38 -1.74 17.00
N GLU A 126 0.20 -1.64 15.67
CA GLU A 126 -0.04 -2.77 14.76
C GLU A 126 1.11 -3.80 14.74
N ASP A 127 2.37 -3.37 14.81
CA ASP A 127 3.55 -4.26 14.74
C ASP A 127 3.58 -5.25 15.93
N SER A 128 3.00 -4.86 17.06
CA SER A 128 2.91 -5.69 18.27
C SER A 128 1.63 -6.54 18.34
N GLY A 129 0.74 -6.40 17.35
CA GLY A 129 -0.64 -6.89 17.42
C GLY A 129 -1.45 -6.18 18.51
N TYR A 130 -1.25 -4.86 18.66
CA TYR A 130 -1.88 -3.99 19.65
C TYR A 130 -1.54 -4.27 21.13
N ARG A 131 -0.55 -5.12 21.41
CA ARG A 131 -0.10 -5.43 22.79
C ARG A 131 0.72 -4.31 23.44
N MET A 132 1.39 -3.51 22.62
CA MET A 132 2.15 -2.35 23.06
C MET A 132 1.61 -1.08 22.41
N PRO A 133 1.75 0.08 23.08
CA PRO A 133 1.35 1.34 22.48
C PRO A 133 2.32 1.71 21.36
N GLY A 134 1.79 2.36 20.35
CA GLY A 134 2.58 3.05 19.34
C GLY A 134 3.22 4.30 19.90
N LEU A 135 4.38 4.65 19.35
CA LEU A 135 5.12 5.86 19.65
C LEU A 135 5.49 6.56 18.34
N ALA A 136 5.19 7.84 18.23
CA ALA A 136 5.56 8.66 17.08
C ALA A 136 6.06 10.03 17.50
N ILE A 137 6.93 10.61 16.67
CA ILE A 137 7.39 12.00 16.76
C ILE A 137 6.96 12.70 15.48
N GLY A 138 6.43 13.91 15.58
CA GLY A 138 6.08 14.69 14.40
C GLY A 138 6.44 16.15 14.49
N PHE A 139 6.53 16.76 13.32
CA PHE A 139 6.85 18.14 13.10
C PHE A 139 5.88 18.70 12.07
N ASP A 140 5.11 19.69 12.48
CA ASP A 140 4.18 20.39 11.61
C ASP A 140 4.81 21.68 11.10
N ASP A 141 4.47 22.04 9.86
CA ASP A 141 4.87 23.27 9.19
C ASP A 141 6.39 23.49 9.11
N VAL A 142 7.08 22.49 8.55
CA VAL A 142 8.55 22.52 8.37
C VAL A 142 9.00 23.41 7.21
N ILE A 143 8.11 23.69 6.25
CA ILE A 143 8.32 24.60 5.11
C ILE A 143 7.36 25.81 5.16
N GLY A 144 7.54 26.78 4.25
CA GLY A 144 6.64 27.93 4.11
C GLY A 144 6.89 29.02 5.14
N THR A 145 5.85 29.76 5.54
CA THR A 145 6.00 30.83 6.55
C THR A 145 6.13 30.32 7.98
N ARG A 146 5.92 29.02 8.20
CA ARG A 146 6.01 28.34 9.51
C ARG A 146 5.06 28.93 10.55
N GLY A 147 3.91 29.46 10.12
CA GLY A 147 2.87 30.02 10.99
C GLY A 147 2.16 28.98 11.87
N PHE A 148 2.25 27.70 11.50
CA PHE A 148 1.68 26.56 12.21
C PHE A 148 2.75 25.63 12.79
N LYS A 149 4.00 26.10 12.92
CA LYS A 149 5.12 25.29 13.40
C LYS A 149 4.79 24.62 14.73
N ALA A 150 4.82 23.30 14.73
CA ALA A 150 4.64 22.50 15.92
C ALA A 150 5.64 21.34 15.93
N GLY A 151 6.00 20.88 17.12
CA GLY A 151 6.62 19.58 17.28
C GLY A 151 5.94 18.82 18.40
N TYR A 152 5.93 17.50 18.30
CA TYR A 152 5.30 16.65 19.30
C TYR A 152 5.91 15.26 19.35
N PHE A 153 5.69 14.60 20.48
CA PHE A 153 5.69 13.15 20.56
C PHE A 153 4.32 12.68 21.04
N VAL A 154 3.89 11.50 20.60
CA VAL A 154 2.59 10.93 20.93
C VAL A 154 2.69 9.44 21.14
N MET A 155 1.99 8.97 22.16
CA MET A 155 1.77 7.56 22.47
C MET A 155 0.33 7.21 22.14
N THR A 156 0.08 6.07 21.50
CA THR A 156 -1.29 5.62 21.15
C THR A 156 -1.47 4.15 21.43
N GLN A 157 -2.47 3.82 22.26
CA GLN A 157 -2.87 2.46 22.55
C GLN A 157 -4.19 2.15 21.86
N VAL A 158 -4.27 0.95 21.28
CA VAL A 158 -5.48 0.42 20.67
C VAL A 158 -5.98 -0.74 21.51
N PHE A 159 -7.25 -0.68 21.90
CA PHE A 159 -7.93 -1.70 22.68
C PHE A 159 -8.98 -2.37 21.80
N MET A 160 -8.59 -3.49 21.18
CA MET A 160 -9.44 -4.23 20.21
C MET A 160 -10.69 -4.86 20.86
N GLU A 161 -10.66 -5.14 22.17
CA GLU A 161 -11.79 -5.73 22.89
C GLU A 161 -12.98 -4.78 22.99
N CYS A 162 -12.71 -3.48 23.16
CA CYS A 162 -13.72 -2.44 23.31
C CYS A 162 -13.80 -1.47 22.12
N ASP A 163 -13.09 -1.77 21.02
CA ASP A 163 -13.08 -0.97 19.79
C ASP A 163 -12.70 0.50 20.05
N LEU A 164 -11.67 0.71 20.88
CA LEU A 164 -11.24 2.00 21.39
C LEU A 164 -9.77 2.28 21.04
N GLU A 165 -9.49 3.48 20.55
CA GLU A 165 -8.14 4.04 20.41
C GLU A 165 -8.00 5.21 21.38
N VAL A 166 -6.87 5.29 22.08
CA VAL A 166 -6.56 6.39 23.00
C VAL A 166 -5.13 6.87 22.78
N SER A 167 -4.94 8.18 22.70
CA SER A 167 -3.63 8.79 22.58
C SER A 167 -3.36 9.82 23.66
N LEU A 168 -2.09 9.90 24.05
CA LEU A 168 -1.55 10.91 24.94
C LEU A 168 -0.24 11.41 24.35
N GLY A 169 -0.10 12.72 24.23
CA GLY A 169 1.09 13.33 23.68
C GLY A 169 1.50 14.61 24.38
N TRP A 170 2.67 15.08 24.02
CA TRP A 170 3.21 16.34 24.48
C TRP A 170 3.80 17.09 23.31
N GLY A 171 3.46 18.37 23.21
CA GLY A 171 3.90 19.24 22.14
C GLY A 171 4.67 20.47 22.61
N TRP A 172 5.40 21.07 21.68
CA TRP A 172 6.04 22.38 21.81
C TRP A 172 5.73 23.28 20.60
N GLU A 173 6.07 24.57 20.72
CA GLU A 173 5.72 25.64 19.77
C GLU A 173 4.20 25.90 19.73
N ARG A 174 3.51 25.50 18.65
CA ARG A 174 2.06 25.68 18.52
C ARG A 174 1.27 24.72 19.41
N TYR A 175 1.70 23.47 19.54
CA TYR A 175 1.18 22.58 20.58
C TYR A 175 1.87 22.93 21.89
N ARG A 176 1.15 23.33 22.93
CA ARG A 176 1.77 23.69 24.22
C ARG A 176 1.39 22.71 25.31
N GLY A 177 2.28 21.76 25.57
CA GLY A 177 2.14 20.80 26.66
C GLY A 177 1.32 19.58 26.26
N LEU A 178 0.56 19.06 27.22
CA LEU A 178 -0.19 17.82 27.09
C LEU A 178 -1.34 17.96 26.07
N PHE A 179 -1.48 17.00 25.16
CA PHE A 179 -2.67 16.79 24.35
C PHE A 179 -3.08 15.33 24.38
N GLY A 180 -4.29 15.03 23.93
CA GLY A 180 -4.73 13.64 23.80
C GLY A 180 -6.06 13.51 23.08
N GLY A 181 -6.46 12.28 22.82
CA GLY A 181 -7.75 11.99 22.23
C GLY A 181 -8.15 10.55 22.41
N ALA A 182 -9.41 10.27 22.13
CA ALA A 182 -9.95 8.93 22.07
C ALA A 182 -10.97 8.79 20.93
N HIS A 183 -10.92 7.66 20.22
CA HIS A 183 -11.91 7.26 19.23
C HIS A 183 -12.55 5.95 19.67
N TRP A 184 -13.87 5.90 19.66
CA TRP A 184 -14.63 4.68 19.96
C TRP A 184 -15.51 4.32 18.78
N LEU A 185 -15.49 3.04 18.35
CA LEU A 185 -16.25 2.52 17.22
C LEU A 185 -17.38 1.60 17.69
N PRO A 186 -18.51 2.16 18.19
CA PRO A 186 -19.57 1.36 18.81
C PRO A 186 -20.26 0.36 17.88
N PHE A 187 -20.21 0.58 16.56
CA PHE A 187 -20.96 -0.20 15.58
C PHE A 187 -20.08 -1.15 14.75
N ARG A 188 -18.79 -1.28 15.07
CA ARG A 188 -17.84 -2.08 14.31
C ARG A 188 -18.28 -3.54 14.13
N LYS A 189 -18.77 -4.15 15.20
CA LYS A 189 -19.25 -5.55 15.21
C LYS A 189 -20.76 -5.66 14.95
N GLY A 190 -21.40 -4.58 14.51
CA GLY A 190 -22.84 -4.52 14.27
C GLY A 190 -23.25 -5.13 12.93
N PRO A 191 -24.57 -5.35 12.70
CA PRO A 191 -25.08 -5.93 11.45
C PRO A 191 -25.05 -4.95 10.27
N LEU A 192 -24.96 -3.64 10.54
CA LEU A 192 -24.97 -2.59 9.52
C LEU A 192 -23.54 -2.25 9.07
N ARG A 193 -23.06 -2.91 8.02
CA ARG A 193 -21.70 -2.71 7.45
C ARG A 193 -21.38 -1.23 7.12
N LEU A 194 -22.39 -0.43 6.80
CA LEU A 194 -22.25 1.00 6.52
C LEU A 194 -21.66 1.80 7.70
N PHE A 195 -21.95 1.40 8.95
CA PHE A 195 -21.53 2.11 10.16
C PHE A 195 -20.36 1.42 10.88
N GLU A 196 -19.81 0.34 10.33
CA GLU A 196 -18.71 -0.43 10.91
C GLU A 196 -17.49 0.43 11.23
N LYS A 197 -17.21 1.44 10.39
CA LYS A 197 -16.08 2.36 10.53
C LYS A 197 -16.52 3.77 10.96
N LEU A 198 -17.64 3.88 11.69
CA LEU A 198 -18.06 5.12 12.35
C LEU A 198 -17.42 5.20 13.73
N ALA A 199 -16.61 6.23 13.96
CA ALA A 199 -15.99 6.55 15.23
C ALA A 199 -16.61 7.80 15.86
N ILE A 200 -16.81 7.74 17.16
CA ILE A 200 -17.09 8.89 18.02
C ILE A 200 -15.76 9.32 18.63
N GLY A 201 -15.40 10.59 18.46
CA GLY A 201 -14.13 11.13 18.90
C GLY A 201 -14.27 12.21 19.96
N VAL A 202 -13.36 12.19 20.93
CA VAL A 202 -13.09 13.30 21.84
C VAL A 202 -11.59 13.60 21.81
N GLU A 203 -11.24 14.87 21.90
CA GLU A 203 -9.86 15.33 21.85
C GLU A 203 -9.67 16.48 22.86
N TYR A 204 -8.53 16.47 23.55
CA TYR A 204 -8.04 17.59 24.35
C TYR A 204 -6.94 18.31 23.57
N ASP A 205 -7.20 19.56 23.22
CA ASP A 205 -6.39 20.40 22.35
C ASP A 205 -5.36 21.22 23.14
N ALA A 206 -4.09 21.12 22.74
CA ALA A 206 -2.98 21.85 23.35
C ALA A 206 -2.70 23.22 22.71
N ILE A 207 -3.48 23.66 21.71
CA ILE A 207 -3.24 24.94 21.04
C ILE A 207 -3.66 26.10 21.96
N PRO A 208 -2.74 27.02 22.31
CA PRO A 208 -3.04 28.19 23.12
C PRO A 208 -3.71 29.28 22.28
N TYR A 209 -4.97 29.10 21.89
CA TYR A 209 -5.67 30.02 20.97
C TYR A 209 -5.67 31.49 21.40
N LYS A 210 -5.55 31.80 22.68
CA LYS A 210 -5.51 33.19 23.18
C LYS A 210 -4.15 33.87 22.95
N ASP A 211 -3.09 33.13 22.67
CA ASP A 211 -1.76 33.68 22.41
C ASP A 211 -1.68 34.21 20.97
N HIS A 212 -1.41 35.51 20.83
CA HIS A 212 -1.35 36.18 19.54
C HIS A 212 -0.15 35.75 18.68
N ALA A 213 0.94 35.30 19.30
CA ALA A 213 2.13 34.82 18.59
C ALA A 213 1.88 33.44 17.95
N VAL A 214 1.06 32.60 18.61
CA VAL A 214 0.70 31.26 18.13
C VAL A 214 -0.51 31.31 17.22
N GLU A 215 -1.62 31.90 17.67
CA GLU A 215 -2.84 32.04 16.90
C GLU A 215 -2.91 33.44 16.29
N ARG A 216 -2.38 33.57 15.07
CA ARG A 216 -2.27 34.85 14.37
C ARG A 216 -3.63 35.36 13.87
N HIS A 217 -4.60 34.47 13.63
CA HIS A 217 -5.88 34.87 13.08
C HIS A 217 -6.82 35.39 14.18
N PRO A 218 -7.32 36.63 14.11
CA PRO A 218 -8.16 37.19 15.18
C PRO A 218 -9.40 36.34 15.51
N LYS A 219 -10.11 35.86 14.49
CA LYS A 219 -11.28 34.96 14.67
C LYS A 219 -10.92 33.59 15.26
N GLY A 220 -9.68 33.11 15.09
CA GLY A 220 -9.21 31.83 15.62
C GLY A 220 -8.96 31.84 17.14
N ARG A 221 -8.85 33.04 17.73
CA ARG A 221 -8.49 33.22 19.16
C ARG A 221 -9.61 32.99 20.15
N SER A 222 -10.83 32.83 19.66
CA SER A 222 -12.00 32.67 20.51
C SER A 222 -12.19 31.19 20.84
N THR A 223 -12.04 30.83 22.11
CA THR A 223 -12.20 29.45 22.61
C THR A 223 -13.04 29.42 23.88
N LYS A 224 -13.97 28.45 23.98
CA LYS A 224 -14.77 28.19 25.19
C LYS A 224 -14.23 27.03 26.01
N THR A 225 -13.72 26.01 25.34
CA THR A 225 -13.18 24.78 25.95
C THR A 225 -12.04 24.25 25.09
N PRO A 226 -11.02 23.63 25.69
CA PRO A 226 -9.97 22.91 24.96
C PRO A 226 -10.44 21.54 24.43
N PHE A 227 -11.65 21.10 24.79
CA PHE A 227 -12.17 19.82 24.31
C PHE A 227 -12.88 19.96 22.96
N ASN A 228 -12.49 19.11 22.01
CA ASN A 228 -13.12 18.95 20.72
C ASN A 228 -13.86 17.60 20.69
N VAL A 229 -15.08 17.57 20.15
CA VAL A 229 -15.90 16.36 20.07
C VAL A 229 -16.49 16.26 18.68
N GLY A 230 -16.57 15.06 18.13
CA GLY A 230 -17.09 14.88 16.78
C GLY A 230 -17.28 13.43 16.37
N LEU A 231 -17.68 13.28 15.12
CA LEU A 231 -17.86 12.00 14.45
C LEU A 231 -16.87 11.90 13.30
N LYS A 232 -16.30 10.72 13.12
CA LYS A 232 -15.51 10.36 11.95
C LYS A 232 -16.09 9.12 11.31
N TRP A 233 -16.25 9.14 10.00
CA TRP A 233 -16.86 8.06 9.27
C TRP A 233 -16.04 7.74 8.05
N ARG A 234 -15.53 6.51 8.01
CA ARG A 234 -14.89 5.95 6.82
C ARG A 234 -15.93 5.17 6.01
N ILE A 235 -16.14 5.59 4.77
CA ILE A 235 -17.09 4.97 3.84
C ILE A 235 -16.30 4.11 2.86
N GLY A 236 -16.51 2.79 2.93
CA GLY A 236 -15.73 1.83 2.17
C GLY A 236 -14.25 1.87 2.56
N ASP A 237 -13.38 1.87 1.56
CA ASP A 237 -11.92 1.87 1.71
C ASP A 237 -11.27 3.10 1.07
N TYR A 238 -12.06 4.12 0.75
CA TYR A 238 -11.58 5.26 -0.07
C TYR A 238 -11.90 6.62 0.51
N PHE A 239 -13.01 6.79 1.23
CA PHE A 239 -13.50 8.11 1.64
C PHE A 239 -13.61 8.24 3.15
N ASP A 240 -13.14 9.37 3.68
CA ASP A 240 -13.27 9.75 5.07
C ASP A 240 -14.05 11.06 5.19
N LEU A 241 -15.06 11.06 6.05
CA LEU A 241 -15.84 12.22 6.44
C LEU A 241 -15.63 12.47 7.93
N SER A 242 -15.47 13.73 8.33
CA SER A 242 -15.36 14.11 9.73
C SER A 242 -16.14 15.39 9.99
N VAL A 243 -16.93 15.39 11.06
CA VAL A 243 -17.64 16.57 11.55
C VAL A 243 -17.37 16.72 13.03
N SER A 244 -16.92 17.88 13.46
CA SER A 244 -16.53 18.11 14.86
C SER A 244 -16.85 19.52 15.33
N SER A 245 -17.04 19.67 16.64
CA SER A 245 -17.04 20.97 17.32
C SER A 245 -15.63 21.27 17.80
N LEU A 246 -15.02 22.31 17.22
CA LEU A 246 -13.72 22.82 17.62
C LEU A 246 -13.88 23.98 18.62
N ARG A 247 -13.03 23.99 19.66
CA ARG A 247 -13.00 25.02 20.71
C ARG A 247 -14.35 25.23 21.41
N GLY A 248 -15.23 24.22 21.34
CA GLY A 248 -16.60 24.20 21.84
C GLY A 248 -17.57 25.21 21.23
N LYS A 249 -17.30 25.74 20.03
CA LYS A 249 -18.25 26.64 19.36
C LYS A 249 -18.17 26.64 17.84
N GLU A 250 -17.02 26.33 17.27
CA GLU A 250 -16.83 26.32 15.82
C GLU A 250 -17.16 24.94 15.29
N VAL A 251 -17.80 24.85 14.13
CA VAL A 251 -18.04 23.57 13.46
C VAL A 251 -16.96 23.37 12.40
N SER A 252 -16.30 22.22 12.44
CA SER A 252 -15.34 21.79 11.43
C SER A 252 -15.88 20.60 10.67
N ALA A 253 -15.63 20.61 9.37
CA ALA A 253 -15.95 19.50 8.47
C ALA A 253 -14.71 19.17 7.63
N THR A 254 -14.38 17.89 7.52
CA THR A 254 -13.29 17.39 6.67
C THR A 254 -13.82 16.30 5.77
N VAL A 255 -13.41 16.34 4.51
CA VAL A 255 -13.66 15.30 3.51
C VAL A 255 -12.32 14.95 2.91
N SER A 256 -11.99 13.67 2.87
CA SER A 256 -10.78 13.19 2.20
C SER A 256 -11.01 11.89 1.46
N ALA A 257 -10.20 11.69 0.44
CA ALA A 257 -10.10 10.44 -0.29
C ALA A 257 -8.66 9.93 -0.21
N TRP A 258 -8.48 8.62 -0.14
CA TRP A 258 -7.17 8.00 -0.12
C TRP A 258 -7.14 6.72 -0.95
N TYR A 259 -5.93 6.34 -1.35
CA TYR A 259 -5.69 5.21 -2.22
C TYR A 259 -4.32 4.60 -1.95
N ASN A 260 -4.25 3.28 -1.78
CA ASN A 260 -3.01 2.57 -1.51
C ASN A 260 -2.34 2.11 -2.83
N PHE A 261 -1.31 2.83 -3.29
CA PHE A 261 -0.53 2.42 -4.46
C PHE A 261 0.41 1.24 -4.17
N GLY A 262 0.76 0.99 -2.90
CA GLY A 262 1.61 -0.13 -2.51
C GLY A 262 0.95 -1.48 -2.77
N THR A 263 -0.33 -1.61 -2.42
CA THR A 263 -1.07 -2.89 -2.48
C THR A 263 -2.11 -2.98 -3.59
N THR A 264 -2.39 -1.88 -4.30
CA THR A 264 -3.40 -1.89 -5.37
C THR A 264 -3.01 -2.78 -6.56
N GLU A 265 -4.01 -3.46 -7.13
CA GLU A 265 -3.92 -4.15 -8.42
C GLU A 265 -4.16 -3.22 -9.63
N GLY A 266 -4.56 -1.98 -9.38
CA GLY A 266 -4.93 -0.97 -10.38
C GLY A 266 -6.23 -0.24 -10.01
N PHE A 267 -6.37 1.02 -10.43
CA PHE A 267 -7.56 1.83 -10.17
C PHE A 267 -8.78 1.37 -10.98
N ILE A 268 -8.50 0.72 -12.12
CA ILE A 268 -9.49 0.13 -13.01
C ILE A 268 -9.31 -1.38 -12.94
N THR A 269 -10.37 -2.08 -12.56
CA THR A 269 -10.38 -3.55 -12.55
C THR A 269 -10.09 -4.07 -13.96
N LYS A 270 -9.19 -5.04 -14.07
CA LYS A 270 -8.88 -5.71 -15.33
C LYS A 270 -9.95 -6.77 -15.60
N PHE A 271 -10.92 -6.42 -16.44
CA PHE A 271 -12.03 -7.31 -16.77
C PHE A 271 -11.64 -8.49 -17.68
N GLU A 272 -10.46 -8.44 -18.31
CA GLU A 272 -10.01 -9.41 -19.32
C GLU A 272 -8.71 -10.14 -18.95
N ASP A 273 -8.39 -10.27 -17.67
CA ASP A 273 -7.22 -11.06 -17.27
C ASP A 273 -7.43 -12.53 -17.68
N PRO A 274 -6.53 -13.12 -18.50
CA PRO A 274 -6.69 -14.50 -18.94
C PRO A 274 -6.61 -15.44 -17.74
N LEU A 275 -7.32 -16.57 -17.79
CA LEU A 275 -7.10 -17.65 -16.83
C LEU A 275 -5.65 -18.17 -16.93
N PRO A 276 -5.08 -18.72 -15.85
CA PRO A 276 -3.77 -19.34 -15.89
C PRO A 276 -3.66 -20.40 -17.01
N TYR A 277 -2.50 -20.44 -17.67
CA TYR A 277 -2.31 -21.29 -18.84
C TYR A 277 -2.30 -22.77 -18.48
N THR A 278 -3.24 -23.54 -19.03
CA THR A 278 -3.32 -25.00 -18.84
C THR A 278 -3.29 -25.78 -20.15
N SER A 279 -3.53 -25.13 -21.29
CA SER A 279 -3.61 -25.79 -22.59
C SER A 279 -3.33 -24.86 -23.77
N PRO A 280 -2.85 -25.40 -24.91
CA PRO A 280 -2.39 -26.78 -25.11
C PRO A 280 -1.10 -27.14 -24.36
N ARG A 281 -0.99 -28.40 -23.91
CA ARG A 281 0.22 -28.92 -23.23
C ARG A 281 1.12 -29.63 -24.24
N ASN A 282 2.42 -29.32 -24.24
CA ASN A 282 3.42 -30.01 -25.06
C ASN A 282 4.75 -30.15 -24.32
N LEU A 283 4.98 -31.34 -23.74
CA LEU A 283 6.20 -31.67 -23.00
C LEU A 283 7.17 -32.55 -23.79
N THR A 284 6.92 -32.73 -25.09
CA THR A 284 7.75 -33.58 -25.95
C THR A 284 9.22 -33.16 -25.84
N PRO A 285 10.16 -34.09 -25.52
CA PRO A 285 11.58 -33.80 -25.43
C PRO A 285 12.16 -33.14 -26.69
N LEU A 286 13.22 -32.36 -26.53
CA LEU A 286 13.95 -31.79 -27.66
C LEU A 286 14.57 -32.89 -28.52
N GLY A 287 14.54 -32.70 -29.83
CA GLY A 287 15.07 -33.66 -30.79
C GLY A 287 14.65 -33.36 -32.22
N PRO A 288 14.81 -34.32 -33.15
CA PRO A 288 14.54 -34.09 -34.57
C PRO A 288 13.10 -33.63 -34.87
N CYS A 289 12.12 -34.09 -34.08
CA CYS A 289 10.71 -33.73 -34.25
C CYS A 289 10.31 -32.40 -33.57
N ARG A 290 11.15 -31.92 -32.63
CA ARG A 290 10.99 -30.66 -31.89
C ARG A 290 12.37 -30.01 -31.70
N PRO A 291 12.92 -29.38 -32.75
CA PRO A 291 14.19 -28.69 -32.65
C PRO A 291 14.07 -27.44 -31.77
N GLU A 292 15.21 -26.91 -31.33
CA GLU A 292 15.28 -25.81 -30.37
C GLU A 292 14.60 -24.54 -30.89
N GLU A 293 14.72 -24.24 -32.18
CA GLU A 293 14.05 -23.09 -32.81
C GLU A 293 12.53 -23.23 -32.80
N LYS A 294 12.03 -24.46 -32.91
CA LYS A 294 10.58 -24.73 -32.83
C LYS A 294 10.07 -24.54 -31.41
N LEU A 295 10.83 -24.96 -30.39
CA LEU A 295 10.50 -24.67 -28.99
C LEU A 295 10.39 -23.16 -28.76
N ALA A 296 11.38 -22.38 -29.24
CA ALA A 296 11.37 -20.93 -29.08
C ALA A 296 10.09 -20.31 -29.66
N GLY A 297 9.71 -20.66 -30.88
CA GLY A 297 8.47 -20.19 -31.51
C GLY A 297 7.18 -20.63 -30.80
N GLU A 298 7.17 -21.83 -30.20
CA GLU A 298 6.03 -22.34 -29.43
C GLU A 298 5.80 -21.59 -28.11
N LEU A 299 6.86 -21.04 -27.49
CA LEU A 299 6.76 -20.32 -26.22
C LEU A 299 6.24 -18.89 -26.38
N VAL A 300 6.58 -18.19 -27.47
CA VAL A 300 6.27 -16.76 -27.68
C VAL A 300 4.78 -16.46 -27.53
N ASN A 301 3.91 -17.17 -28.25
CA ASN A 301 2.48 -16.86 -28.27
C ASN A 301 1.77 -17.11 -26.92
N PRO A 302 1.94 -18.26 -26.25
CA PRO A 302 1.39 -18.48 -24.91
C PRO A 302 1.86 -17.45 -23.87
N PHE A 303 3.14 -17.10 -23.87
CA PHE A 303 3.67 -16.07 -22.97
C PHE A 303 3.05 -14.70 -23.24
N ASN A 304 3.02 -14.26 -24.50
CA ASN A 304 2.43 -12.97 -24.87
C ASN A 304 0.94 -12.91 -24.49
N ARG A 305 0.18 -13.99 -24.73
CA ARG A 305 -1.24 -14.08 -24.32
C ARG A 305 -1.46 -14.06 -22.82
N GLN A 306 -0.48 -14.51 -22.05
CA GLN A 306 -0.50 -14.41 -20.59
C GLN A 306 0.04 -13.06 -20.10
N GLY A 307 0.43 -12.12 -20.98
CA GLY A 307 0.89 -10.79 -20.59
C GLY A 307 2.40 -10.67 -20.39
N PHE A 308 3.18 -11.60 -20.95
CA PHE A 308 4.63 -11.67 -20.83
C PHE A 308 5.29 -11.62 -22.19
N ASP A 309 6.17 -10.64 -22.43
CA ASP A 309 6.96 -10.63 -23.65
C ASP A 309 8.26 -11.42 -23.45
N LEU A 310 8.51 -12.39 -24.33
CA LEU A 310 9.77 -13.13 -24.34
C LEU A 310 10.82 -12.39 -25.16
N LEU A 311 11.75 -11.75 -24.46
CA LEU A 311 12.81 -10.94 -25.04
C LEU A 311 13.96 -11.80 -25.55
N GLU A 312 14.32 -12.85 -24.82
CA GLU A 312 15.42 -13.72 -25.16
C GLU A 312 15.16 -15.13 -24.63
N ILE A 313 15.41 -16.12 -25.47
CA ILE A 313 15.32 -17.54 -25.15
C ILE A 313 16.68 -18.14 -25.45
N ALA A 314 17.29 -18.75 -24.46
CA ALA A 314 18.60 -19.37 -24.62
C ALA A 314 18.65 -20.72 -23.91
N LEU A 315 19.44 -21.65 -24.45
CA LEU A 315 19.60 -23.00 -23.92
C LEU A 315 21.06 -23.23 -23.57
N ASN A 316 21.31 -23.81 -22.40
CA ASN A 316 22.63 -24.26 -22.00
C ASN A 316 22.55 -25.72 -21.58
N GLU A 317 23.50 -26.51 -22.04
CA GLU A 317 23.69 -27.88 -21.57
C GLU A 317 25.09 -27.99 -20.97
N SER A 318 25.14 -28.17 -19.65
CA SER A 318 26.40 -28.27 -18.90
C SER A 318 26.32 -29.44 -17.93
N TYR A 319 27.32 -30.31 -17.94
CA TYR A 319 27.41 -31.49 -17.05
C TYR A 319 26.17 -32.39 -17.08
N GLY A 320 25.50 -32.50 -18.23
CA GLY A 320 24.28 -33.30 -18.40
C GLY A 320 23.02 -32.66 -17.83
N CYS A 321 23.07 -31.40 -17.42
CA CYS A 321 21.89 -30.63 -17.02
C CYS A 321 21.52 -29.63 -18.12
N LYS A 322 20.28 -29.71 -18.61
CA LYS A 322 19.71 -28.75 -19.57
C LYS A 322 19.00 -27.63 -18.84
N THR A 323 19.51 -26.42 -19.02
CA THR A 323 18.95 -25.20 -18.44
C THR A 323 18.44 -24.27 -19.53
N LEU A 324 17.15 -23.93 -19.49
CA LEU A 324 16.55 -22.92 -20.35
C LEU A 324 16.57 -21.56 -19.66
N TYR A 325 16.99 -20.53 -20.35
CA TYR A 325 16.97 -19.15 -19.91
C TYR A 325 15.91 -18.38 -20.67
N LEU A 326 15.03 -17.70 -19.93
CA LEU A 326 13.96 -16.88 -20.49
C LEU A 326 14.12 -15.45 -19.95
N ARG A 327 14.48 -14.48 -20.79
CA ARG A 327 14.32 -13.06 -20.44
C ARG A 327 12.90 -12.64 -20.74
N VAL A 328 12.20 -12.20 -19.71
CA VAL A 328 10.77 -11.87 -19.78
C VAL A 328 10.58 -10.40 -19.41
N PHE A 329 9.74 -9.70 -20.16
CA PHE A 329 9.19 -8.42 -19.76
C PHE A 329 7.75 -8.62 -19.28
N ASN A 330 7.44 -8.15 -18.07
CA ASN A 330 6.10 -8.29 -17.49
C ASN A 330 5.27 -7.04 -17.81
N ASN A 331 4.31 -7.19 -18.72
CA ASN A 331 3.42 -6.10 -19.11
C ASN A 331 2.17 -6.00 -18.24
N SER A 332 1.83 -7.05 -17.50
CA SER A 332 0.48 -7.22 -16.97
C SER A 332 0.43 -7.21 -15.45
N TYR A 333 1.28 -7.95 -14.74
CA TYR A 333 1.03 -8.22 -13.32
C TYR A 333 1.94 -7.39 -12.43
N ARG A 334 1.34 -6.60 -11.53
CA ARG A 334 2.10 -5.76 -10.59
C ARG A 334 2.67 -6.58 -9.43
N THR A 335 1.93 -7.59 -8.98
CA THR A 335 2.30 -8.40 -7.82
C THR A 335 3.15 -9.59 -8.24
N GLN A 336 4.15 -9.88 -7.41
CA GLN A 336 5.11 -10.94 -7.66
C GLN A 336 4.47 -12.33 -7.63
N ASP A 337 3.50 -12.56 -6.75
CA ASP A 337 2.87 -13.86 -6.57
C ASP A 337 2.06 -14.26 -7.81
N VAL A 338 1.29 -13.32 -8.37
CA VAL A 338 0.53 -13.53 -9.62
C VAL A 338 1.49 -13.78 -10.80
N PHE A 339 2.59 -13.03 -10.88
CA PHE A 339 3.63 -13.28 -11.88
C PHE A 339 4.17 -14.72 -11.77
N ARG A 340 4.59 -15.12 -10.57
CA ARG A 340 5.19 -16.43 -10.31
C ARG A 340 4.22 -17.57 -10.61
N GLU A 341 2.97 -17.43 -10.19
CA GLU A 341 1.92 -18.42 -10.45
C GLU A 341 1.73 -18.64 -11.94
N ARG A 342 1.53 -17.56 -12.71
CA ARG A 342 1.28 -17.63 -14.15
C ARG A 342 2.47 -18.17 -14.93
N ILE A 343 3.69 -17.74 -14.57
CA ILE A 343 4.91 -18.32 -15.13
C ILE A 343 4.99 -19.82 -14.80
N SER A 344 4.70 -20.23 -13.57
CA SER A 344 4.74 -21.65 -13.18
C SER A 344 3.78 -22.51 -14.00
N PHE A 345 2.55 -22.01 -14.26
CA PHE A 345 1.59 -22.68 -15.14
C PHE A 345 2.05 -22.78 -16.59
N LEU A 346 2.65 -21.72 -17.15
CA LEU A 346 3.26 -21.75 -18.48
C LEU A 346 4.38 -22.79 -18.55
N LEU A 347 5.29 -22.76 -17.57
CA LEU A 347 6.44 -23.65 -17.53
C LEU A 347 6.00 -25.12 -17.38
N ALA A 348 5.04 -25.41 -16.51
CA ALA A 348 4.53 -26.76 -16.29
C ALA A 348 3.89 -27.39 -17.53
N ASN A 349 3.38 -26.59 -18.45
CA ASN A 349 2.63 -27.06 -19.62
C ASN A 349 3.41 -27.01 -20.94
N LEU A 350 4.46 -26.20 -21.04
CA LEU A 350 5.14 -25.94 -22.32
C LEU A 350 6.59 -26.42 -22.38
N ILE A 351 7.23 -26.60 -21.22
CA ILE A 351 8.66 -26.90 -21.16
C ILE A 351 8.89 -28.41 -21.35
N PRO A 352 9.73 -28.83 -22.32
CA PRO A 352 10.06 -30.23 -22.55
C PRO A 352 10.48 -31.02 -21.31
N ASP A 353 10.20 -32.32 -21.31
CA ASP A 353 10.51 -33.21 -20.17
C ASP A 353 12.02 -33.36 -19.92
N ASP A 354 12.84 -33.18 -20.96
CA ASP A 354 14.31 -33.28 -20.90
C ASP A 354 15.00 -31.97 -20.49
N ILE A 355 14.25 -30.92 -20.14
CA ILE A 355 14.79 -29.71 -19.51
C ILE A 355 14.67 -29.86 -17.99
N ASP A 356 15.79 -29.75 -17.29
CA ASP A 356 15.87 -29.93 -15.83
C ASP A 356 15.54 -28.64 -15.08
N GLN A 357 15.94 -27.50 -15.65
CA GLN A 357 15.85 -26.21 -14.97
C GLN A 357 15.46 -25.09 -15.95
N VAL A 358 14.66 -24.14 -15.47
CA VAL A 358 14.37 -22.90 -16.18
C VAL A 358 14.78 -21.72 -15.31
N ILE A 359 15.54 -20.78 -15.88
CA ILE A 359 15.89 -19.52 -15.26
C ILE A 359 15.10 -18.42 -15.96
N VAL A 360 14.12 -17.85 -15.26
CA VAL A 360 13.36 -16.70 -15.75
C VAL A 360 13.99 -15.43 -15.21
N ILE A 361 14.44 -14.56 -16.11
CA ILE A 361 15.07 -13.28 -15.79
C ILE A 361 14.06 -12.19 -16.15
N LEU A 362 13.55 -11.50 -15.14
CA LEU A 362 12.65 -10.37 -15.32
C LEU A 362 13.47 -9.15 -15.75
N ASN A 363 13.08 -8.54 -16.86
CA ASN A 363 13.62 -7.28 -17.34
C ASN A 363 12.62 -6.14 -17.10
N SER A 364 13.13 -4.99 -16.69
CA SER A 364 12.40 -3.72 -16.61
C SER A 364 13.25 -2.62 -17.20
N GLU A 365 12.67 -1.77 -18.07
CA GLU A 365 13.38 -0.64 -18.70
C GLU A 365 14.73 -1.02 -19.34
N GLY A 366 14.82 -2.22 -19.92
CA GLY A 366 16.03 -2.73 -20.58
C GLY A 366 17.08 -3.34 -19.65
N PHE A 367 16.86 -3.35 -18.33
CA PHE A 367 17.78 -3.94 -17.36
C PHE A 367 17.19 -5.20 -16.71
N PRO A 368 18.00 -6.24 -16.48
CA PRO A 368 17.56 -7.39 -15.68
C PRO A 368 17.43 -6.94 -14.21
N VAL A 369 16.24 -7.12 -13.64
CA VAL A 369 15.92 -6.68 -12.26
C VAL A 369 15.84 -7.82 -11.27
N GLN A 370 15.37 -8.99 -11.70
CA GLN A 370 15.17 -10.13 -10.80
C GLN A 370 15.28 -11.46 -11.55
N GLN A 371 15.75 -12.51 -10.86
CA GLN A 371 15.87 -13.85 -11.41
C GLN A 371 15.07 -14.87 -10.59
N TYR A 372 14.48 -15.83 -11.29
CA TYR A 372 13.70 -16.92 -10.74
C TYR A 372 14.26 -18.24 -11.23
N ARG A 373 14.68 -19.10 -10.30
CA ARG A 373 15.21 -20.43 -10.61
C ARG A 373 14.14 -21.48 -10.41
N PHE A 374 13.62 -22.04 -11.49
CA PHE A 374 12.62 -23.10 -11.46
C PHE A 374 13.26 -24.46 -11.74
N PHE A 375 13.16 -25.37 -10.78
CA PHE A 375 13.48 -26.77 -10.99
C PHE A 375 12.25 -27.48 -11.56
N MET A 376 12.38 -28.02 -12.77
CA MET A 376 11.24 -28.52 -13.52
C MET A 376 10.49 -29.69 -12.87
N PRO A 377 11.12 -30.61 -12.11
CA PRO A 377 10.38 -31.63 -11.37
C PRO A 377 9.31 -31.01 -10.45
N PHE A 378 9.67 -29.99 -9.66
CA PHE A 378 8.72 -29.35 -8.73
C PHE A 378 7.65 -28.52 -9.44
N VAL A 379 8.00 -27.89 -10.57
CA VAL A 379 7.04 -27.16 -11.40
C VAL A 379 6.01 -28.11 -12.02
N ARG A 380 6.43 -29.32 -12.42
CA ARG A 380 5.52 -30.34 -12.97
C ARG A 380 4.55 -30.85 -11.91
N GLU A 381 5.04 -31.11 -10.68
CA GLU A 381 4.18 -31.47 -9.53
C GLU A 381 3.17 -30.36 -9.22
N PHE A 382 3.59 -29.08 -9.25
CA PHE A 382 2.69 -27.93 -9.13
C PHE A 382 1.61 -27.92 -10.21
N GLY A 383 1.98 -28.13 -11.49
CA GLY A 383 1.03 -28.19 -12.59
C GLY A 383 0.05 -29.37 -12.53
N GLN A 384 0.37 -30.40 -11.74
CA GLN A 384 -0.50 -31.54 -11.45
C GLN A 384 -1.34 -31.35 -10.18
N CYS A 385 -1.22 -30.20 -9.52
CA CYS A 385 -1.85 -29.87 -8.23
C CYS A 385 -1.34 -30.71 -7.04
N ASP A 386 -0.19 -31.36 -7.16
CA ASP A 386 0.45 -32.10 -6.07
C ASP A 386 1.25 -31.18 -5.12
N LYS A 387 1.54 -29.94 -5.57
CA LYS A 387 2.20 -28.89 -4.78
C LYS A 387 1.46 -27.57 -4.85
N GLY A 388 1.43 -26.85 -3.72
CA GLY A 388 0.91 -25.48 -3.67
C GLY A 388 1.93 -24.44 -4.14
N LEU A 389 1.46 -23.24 -4.51
CA LEU A 389 2.31 -22.13 -4.96
C LEU A 389 3.35 -21.71 -3.90
N TYR A 390 2.98 -21.74 -2.62
CA TYR A 390 3.88 -21.42 -1.52
C TYR A 390 5.05 -22.41 -1.43
N GLU A 391 4.75 -23.72 -1.48
CA GLU A 391 5.78 -24.77 -1.47
C GLU A 391 6.71 -24.63 -2.68
N LEU A 392 6.15 -24.43 -3.88
CA LEU A 392 6.95 -24.18 -5.07
C LEU A 392 7.83 -22.94 -4.90
N SER A 393 7.31 -21.85 -4.31
CA SER A 393 8.07 -20.61 -4.12
C SER A 393 9.24 -20.75 -3.16
N VAL A 394 9.12 -21.62 -2.15
CA VAL A 394 10.24 -21.99 -1.26
C VAL A 394 11.29 -22.80 -2.03
N LEU A 395 10.87 -23.72 -2.90
CA LEU A 395 11.75 -24.57 -3.70
C LEU A 395 12.39 -23.85 -4.91
N SER A 396 11.82 -22.72 -5.33
CA SER A 396 12.27 -21.90 -6.46
C SER A 396 12.50 -20.45 -6.03
N PRO A 397 13.51 -20.20 -5.16
CA PRO A 397 13.71 -18.90 -4.56
C PRO A 397 14.09 -17.85 -5.60
N ILE A 398 13.87 -16.61 -5.19
CA ILE A 398 14.24 -15.41 -5.94
C ILE A 398 15.72 -15.16 -5.76
N GLU A 399 16.39 -14.81 -6.84
CA GLU A 399 17.81 -14.46 -6.88
C GLU A 399 18.00 -13.07 -7.51
N GLU A 400 19.08 -12.41 -7.14
CA GLU A 400 19.56 -11.23 -7.86
C GLU A 400 19.86 -11.56 -9.31
N ALA A 401 19.46 -10.68 -10.23
CA ALA A 401 19.55 -10.98 -11.65
C ALA A 401 21.00 -10.95 -12.14
N LYS A 402 21.39 -11.98 -12.90
CA LYS A 402 22.71 -12.05 -13.53
C LYS A 402 22.64 -11.46 -14.94
N CYS A 403 23.56 -10.55 -15.25
CA CYS A 403 23.60 -9.90 -16.57
C CYS A 403 24.05 -10.84 -17.68
N LEU A 404 24.94 -11.80 -17.38
CA LEU A 404 25.60 -12.65 -18.36
C LEU A 404 25.11 -14.10 -18.27
N PHE A 405 24.90 -14.71 -19.43
CA PHE A 405 24.70 -16.15 -19.51
C PHE A 405 26.02 -16.89 -19.27
N PRO A 406 25.98 -18.13 -18.76
CA PRO A 406 27.16 -18.98 -18.68
C PRO A 406 27.80 -19.23 -20.06
N GLU A 407 29.06 -19.63 -20.05
CA GLU A 407 29.75 -20.11 -21.25
C GLU A 407 28.99 -21.29 -21.89
N ASN A 408 29.07 -21.41 -23.22
CA ASN A 408 28.36 -22.41 -24.04
C ASN A 408 26.82 -22.29 -24.08
N THR A 409 26.27 -21.12 -23.76
CA THR A 409 24.83 -20.87 -23.93
C THR A 409 24.50 -20.54 -25.39
N VAL A 410 23.56 -21.28 -25.98
CA VAL A 410 23.05 -21.06 -27.34
C VAL A 410 21.80 -20.18 -27.28
N ILE A 411 21.82 -19.04 -27.98
CA ILE A 411 20.65 -18.15 -28.07
C ILE A 411 19.74 -18.67 -29.18
N LEU A 412 18.54 -19.11 -28.81
CA LEU A 412 17.54 -19.66 -29.72
C LEU A 412 16.73 -18.55 -30.39
N GLN A 413 16.38 -17.53 -29.61
CA GLN A 413 15.64 -16.37 -30.08
C GLN A 413 16.05 -15.16 -29.26
N ARG A 414 16.18 -14.01 -29.95
CA ARG A 414 16.39 -12.72 -29.32
C ARG A 414 15.56 -11.68 -30.04
N ASP A 415 14.60 -11.12 -29.34
CA ASP A 415 13.85 -9.99 -29.83
C ASP A 415 14.65 -8.70 -29.59
N ARG A 416 14.63 -7.80 -30.57
CA ARG A 416 15.28 -6.50 -30.41
C ARG A 416 14.26 -5.56 -29.79
N MET A 417 14.47 -5.21 -28.52
CA MET A 417 13.76 -4.07 -27.95
C MET A 417 13.96 -2.86 -28.87
N PRO A 418 12.89 -2.13 -29.24
CA PRO A 418 13.04 -0.89 -29.97
C PRO A 418 13.92 0.05 -29.13
N LEU A 419 15.06 0.45 -29.68
CA LEU A 419 16.02 1.36 -29.03
C LEU A 419 15.45 2.78 -28.83
N THR A 420 14.29 3.06 -29.41
CA THR A 420 13.62 4.35 -29.40
C THR A 420 12.18 4.17 -28.99
N ASN A 421 11.86 4.62 -27.78
CA ASN A 421 10.49 4.85 -27.36
C ASN A 421 10.18 6.34 -27.47
N PHE A 422 9.13 6.69 -28.22
CA PHE A 422 8.60 8.04 -28.27
C PHE A 422 7.50 8.17 -27.22
N TYR A 423 7.74 9.00 -26.21
CA TYR A 423 6.70 9.38 -25.27
C TYR A 423 6.39 10.86 -25.46
N VAL A 424 5.11 11.19 -25.54
CA VAL A 424 4.64 12.58 -25.46
C VAL A 424 4.39 12.85 -23.99
N GLU A 425 5.26 13.64 -23.38
CA GLU A 425 5.10 14.10 -22.00
C GLU A 425 4.51 15.52 -22.05
N PRO A 426 3.17 15.69 -21.96
CA PRO A 426 2.57 17.01 -21.96
C PRO A 426 3.02 17.75 -20.70
N LYS A 427 3.85 18.77 -20.87
CA LYS A 427 4.17 19.71 -19.79
C LYS A 427 2.94 20.56 -19.49
N SER A 428 2.19 20.21 -18.45
CA SER A 428 1.24 21.14 -17.84
C SER A 428 1.98 22.09 -16.91
N GLN A 429 2.26 23.31 -17.37
CA GLN A 429 2.61 24.39 -16.44
C GLN A 429 1.32 24.85 -15.77
N THR A 430 1.19 24.58 -14.48
CA THR A 430 0.17 25.20 -13.65
C THR A 430 0.81 26.36 -12.88
N TYR A 431 0.04 27.39 -12.53
CA TYR A 431 0.53 28.51 -11.69
C TYR A 431 0.99 28.07 -10.28
N PHE A 432 0.92 26.78 -9.95
CA PHE A 432 1.32 26.23 -8.67
C PHE A 432 2.83 25.91 -8.55
N GLY A 433 3.58 26.03 -9.66
CA GLY A 433 5.02 25.78 -9.73
C GLY A 433 5.34 24.36 -10.15
#